data_AF-A0A7X2P4X5-F1
#
_entry.id   AF-A0A7X2P4X5-F1
#
_cell.length_a   1.000
_cell.length_b   1.000
_cell.length_c   1.000
_cell.angle_alpha   90.00
_cell.angle_beta   90.00
_cell.angle_gamma   90.00
#
_symmetry.space_group_name_H-M   'P 1'
#
loop_
_entity.id
_entity.type
_entity.pdbx_description
1 polymer ?
#
loop_
_entity_poly.entity_id
_entity_poly.type
_entity_poly.pdbx_seq_one_letter_code
_entity_poly.pdbx_strand_id
1 'polypeptide(L)'
;MKRFSPGKLICGIITIILILSCLLMIAIGISEIRDSASVPSYYLDEEDYISTLQQEDYMNLYDMTCRDCIPDKKLSSNIKACQAVARYYQAATLYKAYVLTGDNLAITRQVQQMEQYAAQTGNYSDYVEKINQLLELDSLHTGETDTN
;
A
#
# COMPACT_ATOMS: atom_id res chain seq x y z
N MET A 1 -39.96 56.52 -8.24
CA MET A 1 -39.62 55.29 -8.98
C MET A 1 -38.15 55.32 -9.36
N LYS A 2 -37.31 54.42 -8.80
CA LYS A 2 -35.88 54.33 -9.14
C LYS A 2 -35.75 53.85 -10.59
N ARG A 3 -35.23 54.70 -11.49
CA ARG A 3 -34.90 54.33 -12.86
C ARG A 3 -33.84 53.23 -12.83
N PHE A 4 -34.23 52.00 -13.15
CA PHE A 4 -33.28 50.92 -13.38
C PHE A 4 -32.43 51.28 -14.59
N SER A 5 -31.14 51.50 -14.38
CA SER A 5 -30.19 51.70 -15.48
C SER A 5 -30.00 50.34 -16.17
N PRO A 6 -30.37 50.20 -17.46
CA PRO A 6 -30.28 48.93 -18.17
C PRO A 6 -28.85 48.36 -18.17
N GLY A 7 -27.82 49.23 -18.14
CA GLY A 7 -26.43 48.80 -18.02
C GLY A 7 -26.08 48.09 -16.71
N LYS A 8 -26.71 48.46 -15.59
CA LYS A 8 -26.51 47.78 -14.29
C LYS A 8 -27.22 46.42 -14.26
N LEU A 9 -28.33 46.30 -14.98
CA LEU A 9 -29.08 45.07 -15.13
C LEU A 9 -28.30 44.06 -15.99
N ILE A 10 -27.76 44.52 -17.12
CA ILE A 10 -26.90 43.72 -18.00
C ILE A 10 -25.61 43.28 -17.28
N CYS A 11 -24.94 44.20 -16.58
CA CYS A 11 -23.73 43.87 -15.81
C CYS A 11 -24.01 42.87 -14.67
N GLY A 12 -25.16 42.98 -14.00
CA GLY A 12 -25.60 42.00 -13.01
C GLY A 12 -25.84 40.62 -13.61
N ILE A 13 -26.51 40.54 -14.76
CA ILE A 13 -26.77 39.28 -15.47
C ILE A 13 -25.45 38.61 -15.88
N ILE A 14 -24.50 39.37 -16.44
CA ILE A 14 -23.19 38.84 -16.85
C ILE A 14 -22.40 38.30 -15.64
N THR A 15 -22.42 39.03 -14.53
CA THR A 15 -21.74 38.61 -13.29
C THR A 15 -22.33 37.30 -12.75
N ILE A 16 -23.66 37.14 -12.78
CA ILE A 16 -24.33 35.91 -12.36
C ILE A 16 -23.93 34.74 -13.26
N ILE A 17 -23.91 34.92 -14.58
CA ILE A 17 -23.50 33.89 -15.53
C ILE A 17 -22.05 33.46 -15.27
N LEU A 18 -21.14 34.40 -15.03
CA LEU A 18 -19.74 34.10 -14.73
C LEU A 18 -19.59 33.29 -13.44
N ILE A 19 -20.29 33.67 -12.36
CA ILE A 19 -20.25 32.94 -11.10
C ILE A 19 -20.78 31.51 -11.29
N LEU A 20 -21.90 31.35 -12.01
CA LEU A 20 -22.48 30.03 -12.27
C LEU A 20 -21.53 29.15 -13.09
N SER A 21 -20.87 29.72 -14.10
CA SER A 21 -19.88 29.01 -14.92
C SER A 21 -18.65 28.60 -14.11
N CYS A 22 -18.21 29.44 -13.17
CA CYS A 22 -17.08 29.15 -12.29
C CYS A 22 -17.42 28.00 -11.31
N LEU A 23 -18.63 28.01 -10.74
CA LEU A 23 -19.10 26.93 -9.88
C LEU A 23 -19.22 25.60 -10.64
N LEU A 24 -19.68 25.64 -11.89
CA LEU A 24 -19.77 24.45 -12.74
C LEU A 24 -18.38 23.87 -13.04
N MET A 25 -17.41 24.71 -13.38
CA MET A 25 -16.02 24.28 -13.62
C MET A 25 -15.40 23.64 -12.37
N ILE A 26 -15.65 24.21 -11.19
CA ILE A 26 -15.18 23.64 -9.91
C ILE A 26 -15.86 22.29 -9.64
N ALA A 27 -17.18 22.17 -9.87
CA ALA A 27 -17.91 20.93 -9.65
C ALA A 27 -17.49 19.80 -10.61
N ILE A 28 -17.25 20.12 -11.88
CA ILE A 28 -16.69 19.19 -12.86
C ILE A 28 -15.28 18.79 -12.44
N GLY A 29 -14.41 19.74 -12.08
CA GLY A 29 -13.05 19.44 -11.62
C GLY A 29 -13.01 18.56 -10.37
N ILE A 30 -13.89 18.77 -9.39
CA ILE A 30 -14.01 17.91 -8.20
C ILE A 30 -14.51 16.51 -8.60
N SER A 31 -15.47 16.43 -9.52
CA SER A 31 -15.99 15.13 -10.00
C SER A 31 -14.91 14.38 -10.78
N GLU A 32 -14.15 15.06 -11.62
CA GLU A 32 -13.05 14.47 -12.38
C GLU A 32 -11.91 14.04 -11.46
N ILE A 33 -11.58 14.78 -10.40
CA ILE A 33 -10.59 14.32 -9.39
C ILE A 33 -11.12 13.10 -8.62
N ARG A 34 -12.42 13.07 -8.27
CA ARG A 34 -13.05 11.91 -7.62
C ARG A 34 -13.07 10.70 -8.55
N ASP A 35 -13.34 10.91 -9.82
CA ASP A 35 -13.37 9.85 -10.84
C ASP A 35 -11.95 9.45 -11.25
N SER A 36 -10.96 10.35 -11.14
CA SER A 36 -9.53 10.06 -11.30
C SER A 36 -8.96 9.28 -10.11
N ALA A 37 -9.48 9.50 -8.90
CA ALA A 37 -9.25 8.61 -7.77
C ALA A 37 -9.92 7.23 -7.96
N SER A 38 -10.86 7.15 -8.90
CA SER A 38 -11.50 5.91 -9.36
C SER A 38 -10.86 5.31 -10.61
N VAL A 39 -9.66 5.77 -11.04
CA VAL A 39 -8.88 5.03 -12.04
C VAL A 39 -8.72 3.62 -11.48
N PRO A 40 -9.33 2.60 -12.10
CA PRO A 40 -9.19 1.24 -11.63
C PRO A 40 -7.71 0.91 -11.74
N SER A 41 -7.04 0.79 -10.60
CA SER A 41 -5.73 0.15 -10.55
C SER A 41 -5.88 -1.15 -11.32
N TYR A 42 -4.98 -1.38 -12.29
CA TYR A 42 -4.86 -2.63 -13.03
C TYR A 42 -5.10 -3.77 -12.04
N TYR A 43 -6.22 -4.48 -12.21
CA TYR A 43 -6.86 -5.29 -11.18
C TYR A 43 -5.85 -6.31 -10.64
N LEU A 44 -5.35 -6.08 -9.42
CA LEU A 44 -4.74 -7.14 -8.63
C LEU A 44 -5.89 -7.80 -7.88
N ASP A 45 -6.34 -8.90 -8.45
CA ASP A 45 -7.35 -9.75 -7.85
C ASP A 45 -6.70 -10.75 -6.90
N GLU A 46 -7.51 -11.43 -6.10
CA GLU A 46 -7.01 -12.41 -5.13
C GLU A 46 -6.18 -13.52 -5.80
N GLU A 47 -6.55 -13.92 -7.02
CA GLU A 47 -5.82 -14.92 -7.80
C GLU A 47 -4.40 -14.47 -8.18
N ASP A 48 -4.18 -13.18 -8.42
CA ASP A 48 -2.84 -12.64 -8.72
C ASP A 48 -1.92 -12.76 -7.50
N TYR A 49 -2.44 -12.44 -6.31
CA TYR A 49 -1.71 -12.61 -5.06
C TYR A 49 -1.38 -14.07 -4.78
N ILE A 50 -2.36 -14.96 -4.94
CA ILE A 50 -2.18 -16.39 -4.68
C ILE A 50 -1.20 -17.00 -5.69
N SER A 51 -1.33 -16.69 -6.97
CA SER A 51 -0.45 -17.23 -8.02
C SER A 51 0.99 -16.75 -7.86
N THR A 52 1.19 -15.46 -7.54
CA THR A 52 2.52 -14.90 -7.25
C THR A 52 3.13 -15.54 -6.01
N LEU A 53 2.33 -15.74 -4.95
CA LEU A 53 2.78 -16.43 -3.74
C LEU A 53 3.17 -17.89 -4.01
N GLN A 54 2.37 -18.61 -4.80
CA GLN A 54 2.64 -20.01 -5.18
C GLN A 54 3.88 -20.17 -6.05
N GLN A 55 4.22 -19.15 -6.84
CA GLN A 55 5.46 -19.07 -7.61
C GLN A 55 6.67 -18.69 -6.75
N GLU A 56 6.45 -18.38 -5.46
CA GLU A 56 7.48 -17.96 -4.51
C GLU A 56 8.21 -16.67 -4.94
N ASP A 57 7.57 -15.85 -5.79
CA ASP A 57 8.09 -14.54 -6.20
C ASP A 57 7.74 -13.47 -5.15
N TYR A 58 8.42 -13.56 -4.00
CA TYR A 58 8.16 -12.69 -2.86
C TYR A 58 8.47 -11.21 -3.14
N MET A 59 9.41 -10.93 -4.05
CA MET A 59 9.77 -9.56 -4.42
C MET A 59 8.64 -8.92 -5.23
N ASN A 60 8.09 -9.61 -6.23
CA ASN A 60 6.92 -9.12 -6.96
C ASN A 60 5.69 -9.03 -6.04
N LEU A 61 5.50 -10.00 -5.14
CA LEU A 61 4.41 -9.95 -4.14
C LEU A 61 4.50 -8.71 -3.23
N TYR A 62 5.71 -8.31 -2.85
CA TYR A 62 5.94 -7.09 -2.10
C TYR A 62 5.66 -5.83 -2.94
N ASP A 63 6.12 -5.78 -4.19
CA ASP A 63 5.82 -4.66 -5.10
C ASP A 63 4.32 -4.52 -5.36
N MET A 64 3.60 -5.63 -5.55
CA MET A 64 2.14 -5.68 -5.60
C MET A 64 1.52 -5.10 -4.32
N THR A 65 1.99 -5.53 -3.15
CA THR A 65 1.52 -5.04 -1.84
C THR A 65 1.74 -3.53 -1.67
N CYS A 66 2.85 -2.99 -2.16
CA CYS A 66 3.14 -1.55 -2.10
C CYS A 66 2.28 -0.72 -3.05
N ARG A 67 1.96 -1.26 -4.23
CA ARG A 67 1.12 -0.60 -5.24
C ARG A 67 -0.37 -0.65 -4.92
N ASP A 68 -0.81 -1.66 -4.17
CA ASP A 68 -2.21 -1.83 -3.75
C ASP A 68 -2.57 -0.87 -2.59
N CYS A 69 -2.52 0.44 -2.89
CA CYS A 69 -2.79 1.52 -1.96
C CYS A 69 -4.14 2.21 -2.24
N ILE A 70 -5.15 1.45 -2.71
CA ILE A 70 -6.48 2.00 -3.01
C ILE A 70 -7.19 2.36 -1.69
N PRO A 71 -7.48 3.65 -1.42
CA PRO A 71 -8.31 4.03 -0.30
C PRO A 71 -9.68 3.36 -0.41
N ASP A 72 -10.20 2.82 0.70
CA ASP A 72 -11.54 2.22 0.80
C ASP A 72 -11.80 0.88 0.08
N LYS A 73 -10.79 0.23 -0.55
CA LYS A 73 -10.95 -1.15 -1.05
C LYS A 73 -10.99 -2.14 0.11
N LYS A 74 -12.10 -2.85 0.28
CA LYS A 74 -12.21 -3.96 1.25
C LYS A 74 -11.39 -5.15 0.75
N LEU A 75 -10.19 -5.32 1.29
CA LEU A 75 -9.33 -6.47 1.01
C LEU A 75 -9.91 -7.76 1.60
N SER A 76 -9.87 -8.84 0.82
CA SER A 76 -10.22 -10.18 1.29
C SER A 76 -9.22 -10.66 2.35
N SER A 77 -9.60 -11.68 3.13
CA SER A 77 -8.70 -12.28 4.11
C SER A 77 -7.45 -12.89 3.46
N ASN A 78 -7.60 -13.48 2.28
CA ASN A 78 -6.50 -14.10 1.56
C ASN A 78 -5.51 -13.06 1.03
N ILE A 79 -5.99 -11.94 0.48
CA ILE A 79 -5.09 -10.85 0.05
C ILE A 79 -4.32 -10.31 1.24
N LYS A 80 -4.98 -10.04 2.37
CA LYS A 80 -4.30 -9.56 3.59
C LYS A 80 -3.23 -10.53 4.09
N ALA A 81 -3.52 -11.82 4.02
CA ALA A 81 -2.59 -12.86 4.41
C ALA A 81 -1.38 -12.95 3.45
N CYS A 82 -1.59 -12.83 2.14
CA CYS A 82 -0.51 -12.75 1.16
C CYS A 82 0.35 -11.49 1.36
N GLN A 83 -0.27 -10.33 1.62
CA GLN A 83 0.43 -9.10 1.95
C GLN A 83 1.25 -9.23 3.24
N ALA A 84 0.76 -9.98 4.24
CA ALA A 84 1.52 -10.27 5.45
C ALA A 84 2.77 -11.12 5.13
N VAL A 85 2.65 -12.15 4.27
CA VAL A 85 3.82 -12.92 3.80
C VAL A 85 4.83 -12.02 3.09
N ALA A 86 4.38 -11.13 2.21
CA ALA A 86 5.27 -10.20 1.50
C ALA A 86 6.02 -9.26 2.45
N ARG A 87 5.33 -8.73 3.47
CA ARG A 87 5.95 -7.88 4.49
C ARG A 87 6.88 -8.66 5.41
N TYR A 88 6.57 -9.92 5.70
CA TYR A 88 7.48 -10.83 6.39
C TYR A 88 8.78 -10.99 5.60
N TYR A 89 8.71 -11.28 4.30
CA TYR A 89 9.87 -11.38 3.42
C TYR A 89 10.76 -10.13 3.45
N GLN A 90 10.15 -8.95 3.39
CA GLN A 90 10.88 -7.69 3.47
C GLN A 90 11.56 -7.49 4.84
N ALA A 91 10.85 -7.74 5.93
CA ALA A 91 11.42 -7.65 7.28
C ALA A 91 12.56 -8.66 7.49
N ALA A 92 12.40 -9.88 7.01
CA ALA A 92 13.40 -10.94 7.03
C ALA A 92 14.67 -10.60 6.23
N THR A 93 14.50 -10.00 5.05
CA THR A 93 15.61 -9.54 4.22
C THR A 93 16.40 -8.43 4.92
N LEU A 94 15.69 -7.46 5.52
CA LEU A 94 16.30 -6.40 6.31
C LEU A 94 16.99 -6.95 7.57
N TYR A 95 16.37 -7.91 8.26
CA TYR A 95 16.98 -8.59 9.40
C TYR A 95 18.33 -9.20 9.02
N LYS A 96 18.39 -9.99 7.94
CA LYS A 96 19.66 -10.56 7.44
C LYS A 96 20.70 -9.48 7.19
N ALA A 97 20.32 -8.39 6.54
CA ALA A 97 21.23 -7.27 6.29
C ALA A 97 21.76 -6.64 7.60
N TYR A 98 20.88 -6.40 8.57
CA TYR A 98 21.27 -5.78 9.84
C TYR A 98 22.11 -6.67 10.74
N VAL A 99 21.87 -7.99 10.72
CA VAL A 99 22.74 -8.98 11.38
C VAL A 99 24.16 -8.90 10.84
N LEU A 100 24.32 -8.82 9.51
CA LEU A 100 25.63 -8.71 8.88
C LEU A 100 26.35 -7.39 9.20
N THR A 101 25.61 -6.31 9.47
CA THR A 101 26.19 -5.01 9.84
C THR A 101 26.34 -4.80 11.35
N GLY A 102 25.75 -5.67 12.19
CA GLY A 102 25.79 -5.58 13.65
C GLY A 102 24.91 -4.46 14.26
N ASP A 103 23.84 -4.03 13.59
CA ASP A 103 22.93 -3.00 14.12
C ASP A 103 21.85 -3.63 15.00
N ASN A 104 22.16 -3.83 16.28
CA ASN A 104 21.30 -4.51 17.24
C ASN A 104 19.91 -3.86 17.43
N LEU A 105 19.81 -2.54 17.31
CA LEU A 105 18.53 -1.84 17.44
C LEU A 105 17.64 -2.14 16.23
N ALA A 106 18.21 -2.09 15.03
CA ALA A 106 17.49 -2.43 13.80
C ALA A 106 17.10 -3.92 13.79
N ILE A 107 17.96 -4.81 14.26
CA ILE A 107 17.69 -6.25 14.41
C ILE A 107 16.45 -6.49 15.27
N THR A 108 16.40 -5.95 16.50
CA THR A 108 15.25 -6.15 17.39
C THR A 108 13.94 -5.67 16.75
N ARG A 109 14.00 -4.53 16.03
CA ARG A 109 12.83 -4.00 15.32
C ARG A 109 12.36 -4.94 14.22
N GLN A 110 13.28 -5.52 13.44
CA GLN A 110 12.90 -6.45 12.36
C GLN A 110 12.34 -7.76 12.91
N VAL A 111 12.90 -8.30 14.01
CA VAL A 111 12.34 -9.50 14.67
C VAL A 111 10.89 -9.27 15.09
N GLN A 112 10.58 -8.13 15.72
CA GLN A 112 9.20 -7.79 16.10
C GLN A 112 8.26 -7.67 14.88
N GLN A 113 8.75 -7.08 13.78
CA GLN A 113 7.97 -6.99 12.54
C GLN A 113 7.72 -8.37 11.94
N MET A 114 8.73 -9.24 11.92
CA MET A 114 8.61 -10.62 11.47
C MET A 114 7.58 -11.39 12.30
N GLU A 115 7.64 -11.34 13.63
CA GLU A 115 6.63 -11.98 14.51
C GLU A 115 5.22 -11.46 14.24
N GLN A 116 5.08 -10.14 14.12
CA GLN A 116 3.79 -9.50 13.85
C GLN A 116 3.19 -9.95 12.50
N TYR A 117 4.01 -10.04 11.45
CA TYR A 117 3.54 -10.45 10.13
C TYR A 117 3.30 -11.96 10.04
N ALA A 118 4.13 -12.78 10.70
CA ALA A 118 3.92 -14.22 10.80
C ALA A 118 2.56 -14.56 11.44
N ALA A 119 2.15 -13.82 12.47
CA ALA A 119 0.84 -14.00 13.09
C ALA A 119 -0.35 -13.67 12.15
N GLN A 120 -0.12 -12.96 11.05
CA GLN A 120 -1.14 -12.50 10.10
C GLN A 120 -1.19 -13.31 8.80
N THR A 121 -0.29 -14.28 8.60
CA THR A 121 -0.23 -15.07 7.35
C THR A 121 -1.35 -16.10 7.21
N GLY A 122 -2.07 -16.42 8.28
CA GLY A 122 -3.20 -17.35 8.25
C GLY A 122 -2.86 -18.68 7.56
N ASN A 123 -3.62 -19.05 6.53
CA ASN A 123 -3.45 -20.28 5.76
C ASN A 123 -2.12 -20.37 4.98
N TYR A 124 -1.34 -19.29 4.93
CA TYR A 124 -0.07 -19.22 4.21
C TYR A 124 1.14 -19.21 5.15
N SER A 125 0.99 -19.67 6.39
CA SER A 125 2.08 -19.76 7.37
C SER A 125 3.28 -20.57 6.88
N ASP A 126 3.07 -21.58 6.03
CA ASP A 126 4.14 -22.42 5.50
C ASP A 126 5.17 -21.62 4.67
N TYR A 127 4.77 -20.48 4.11
CA TYR A 127 5.67 -19.60 3.35
C TYR A 127 6.66 -18.84 4.25
N VAL A 128 6.37 -18.67 5.54
CA VAL A 128 7.33 -18.10 6.50
C VAL A 128 8.58 -18.98 6.56
N GLU A 129 8.39 -20.29 6.69
CA GLU A 129 9.49 -21.24 6.73
C GLU A 129 10.27 -21.27 5.42
N LYS A 130 9.58 -21.24 4.28
CA LYS A 130 10.22 -21.16 2.95
C LYS A 130 11.07 -19.90 2.80
N ILE A 131 10.59 -18.77 3.27
CA ILE A 131 11.34 -17.50 3.27
C ILE A 131 12.58 -17.61 4.15
N ASN A 132 12.45 -18.19 5.36
CA ASN A 132 13.58 -18.35 6.28
C ASN A 132 14.67 -19.24 5.68
N GLN A 133 14.27 -20.32 5.00
CA GLN A 133 15.19 -21.20 4.27
C GLN A 133 15.84 -20.50 3.08
N LEU A 134 15.06 -19.79 2.26
CA LEU A 134 15.57 -19.01 1.13
C LEU A 134 16.62 -17.97 1.57
N LEU A 135 16.39 -17.34 2.72
CA LEU A 135 17.28 -16.34 3.29
C LEU A 135 18.33 -16.93 4.25
N GLU A 136 18.36 -18.24 4.46
CA GLU A 136 19.30 -18.95 5.32
C GLU A 136 19.33 -18.41 6.77
N LEU A 137 18.20 -17.97 7.31
CA LEU A 137 18.17 -17.27 8.60
C LEU A 137 18.57 -18.16 9.78
N ASP A 138 18.35 -19.47 9.68
CA ASP A 138 18.74 -20.43 10.73
C ASP A 138 20.26 -20.49 10.94
N SER A 139 21.04 -20.22 9.89
CA SER A 139 22.50 -20.14 9.95
C SER A 139 23.01 -18.86 10.64
N LEU A 140 22.16 -17.84 10.75
CA LEU A 140 22.49 -16.57 11.40
C LEU A 140 22.21 -16.61 12.90
N HIS A 141 21.23 -17.41 13.33
CA HIS A 141 20.88 -17.59 14.75
C HIS A 141 21.96 -18.32 15.55
N THR A 142 22.86 -19.05 14.88
CA THR A 142 23.97 -19.79 15.49
C THR A 142 25.22 -18.94 15.75
N GLY A 143 25.22 -17.67 15.33
CA GLY A 143 26.35 -16.75 15.54
C GLY A 143 26.37 -16.01 16.88
N GLU A 144 25.32 -16.09 17.69
CA GLU A 144 25.19 -15.32 18.95
C GLU A 144 25.63 -16.08 20.22
N THR A 145 25.96 -17.38 20.12
CA THR A 145 26.34 -18.20 21.29
C THR A 145 27.84 -18.48 21.46
N ASP A 146 28.69 -18.02 20.54
CA ASP A 146 30.14 -18.30 20.61
C ASP A 146 30.98 -17.01 20.78
N THR A 147 30.88 -16.36 21.94
CA THR A 147 31.98 -15.56 22.49
C THR A 147 32.16 -15.88 23.98
N ASN A 148 33.12 -16.77 24.25
CA ASN A 148 33.83 -16.90 25.52
C ASN A 148 34.64 -15.65 25.84
#